data_AF-A0A1S2LSS7-F1
#
_entry.id   AF-A0A1S2LSS7-F1
#
_cell.length_a   1.000
_cell.length_b   1.000
_cell.length_c   1.000
_cell.angle_alpha   90.00
_cell.angle_beta   90.00
_cell.angle_gamma   90.00
#
_symmetry.space_group_name_H-M   'P 1'
#
loop_
_entity.id
_entity.type
_entity.pdbx_description
1 polymer ?
#
loop_
_entity_poly.entity_id
_entity_poly.type
_entity_poly.pdbx_seq_one_letter_code
_entity_poly.pdbx_strand_id
1 'polypeptide(L)'
;MLKTTDEYLVALQKNLKKHPGQEDILLEYESFIYDKLQDYMKSGYTKQQAEAIVVQELPCPEDLAKYYKSFIPPKFKQIMLFSFIVNFIFFIIGGIITFLYHQFSNPTVIILWSYLIEMQWVILFLYSAFVVSIGFLIGKEFGSRFNRYIKKILFLTFSPNILFMIMVLYSWVPQKLFEPMLTPAFLMFCVILTLLYYPLSKVAYKIGQLQL
;
A
#
# COMPACT_ATOMS: atom_id res chain seq x y z
N MET A 1 -7.28 33.28 19.32
CA MET A 1 -7.49 33.35 17.85
C MET A 1 -6.12 33.48 17.21
N LEU A 2 -5.79 32.57 16.29
CA LEU A 2 -4.58 32.66 15.48
C LEU A 2 -4.75 33.84 14.52
N LYS A 3 -3.71 34.64 14.32
CA LYS A 3 -3.78 35.88 13.53
C LYS A 3 -3.15 35.74 12.15
N THR A 4 -2.24 34.78 11.96
CA THR A 4 -1.51 34.57 10.71
C THR A 4 -1.55 33.12 10.27
N THR A 5 -1.34 32.91 8.97
CA THR A 5 -1.21 31.58 8.37
C THR A 5 0.00 30.82 8.90
N ASP A 6 1.09 31.52 9.22
CA ASP A 6 2.28 30.92 9.83
C ASP A 6 1.99 30.40 11.25
N GLU A 7 1.27 31.19 12.06
CA GLU A 7 0.82 30.75 13.38
C GLU A 7 -0.09 29.51 13.28
N TYR A 8 -0.93 29.44 12.25
CA TYR A 8 -1.77 28.28 11.97
C TYR A 8 -0.95 27.04 11.65
N LEU A 9 0.03 27.13 10.75
CA LEU A 9 0.88 25.99 10.38
C LEU A 9 1.71 25.49 11.57
N VAL A 10 2.24 26.39 12.40
CA VAL A 10 2.95 26.03 13.63
C VAL A 10 2.00 25.34 14.64
N ALA A 11 0.77 25.85 14.80
CA ALA A 11 -0.22 25.23 15.66
C ALA A 11 -0.65 23.84 15.15
N LEU A 12 -0.83 23.68 13.84
CA LEU A 12 -1.14 22.40 13.20
C LEU A 12 0.02 21.42 13.37
N GLN A 13 1.26 21.87 13.14
CA GLN A 13 2.49 21.09 13.36
C GLN A 13 2.55 20.55 14.80
N LYS A 14 2.32 21.42 15.78
CA LYS A 14 2.32 21.06 17.21
C LYS A 14 1.23 20.04 17.54
N ASN A 15 0.04 20.18 16.95
CA ASN A 15 -1.09 19.29 17.18
C ASN A 15 -0.95 17.93 16.50
N LEU A 16 -0.32 17.89 15.32
CA LEU A 16 0.04 16.66 14.62
C LEU A 16 1.06 15.84 15.43
N LYS A 17 1.92 16.47 16.25
CA LYS A 17 2.98 15.81 17.03
C LYS A 17 3.81 14.88 16.11
N LYS A 18 4.19 13.67 16.55
CA LYS A 18 4.86 12.64 15.73
C LYS A 18 3.93 11.97 14.70
N HIS A 19 3.04 12.72 14.03
CA HIS A 19 2.30 12.15 12.91
C HIS A 19 3.31 11.89 11.78
N PRO A 20 3.44 10.67 11.27
CA PRO A 20 4.50 10.37 10.30
C PRO A 20 4.23 10.87 8.88
N GLY A 21 3.06 11.48 8.63
CA GLY A 21 2.79 12.31 7.44
C GLY A 21 2.68 13.79 7.81
N GLN A 22 3.32 14.24 8.89
CA GLN A 22 3.25 15.62 9.36
C GLN A 22 3.81 16.59 8.32
N GLU A 23 4.99 16.32 7.77
CA GLU A 23 5.61 17.16 6.72
C GLU A 23 4.69 17.28 5.51
N ASP A 24 4.13 16.15 5.07
CA ASP A 24 3.21 16.10 3.93
C ASP A 24 1.90 16.88 4.16
N ILE A 25 1.29 16.73 5.34
CA ILE A 25 0.07 17.46 5.70
C ILE A 25 0.37 18.97 5.78
N LEU A 26 1.54 19.35 6.29
CA LEU A 26 1.94 20.75 6.34
C LEU A 26 2.15 21.32 4.94
N LEU A 27 2.81 20.58 4.04
CA LEU A 27 2.97 20.98 2.64
C LEU A 27 1.62 21.10 1.91
N GLU A 28 0.70 20.15 2.13
CA GLU A 28 -0.67 20.20 1.57
C GLU A 28 -1.40 21.48 2.01
N TYR A 29 -1.34 21.80 3.30
CA TYR A 29 -1.96 23.00 3.86
C TYR A 29 -1.24 24.29 3.48
N GLU A 30 0.09 24.27 3.36
CA GLU A 30 0.88 25.41 2.90
C GLU A 30 0.51 25.75 1.46
N SER A 31 0.41 24.76 0.57
CA SER A 31 -0.05 24.95 -0.81
C SER A 31 -1.50 25.45 -0.86
N PHE A 32 -2.41 24.84 -0.09
CA PHE A 32 -3.82 25.27 -0.05
C PHE A 32 -3.96 26.72 0.44
N ILE A 33 -3.22 27.09 1.49
CA ILE A 33 -3.19 28.46 2.02
C ILE A 33 -2.64 29.42 0.97
N TYR A 34 -1.54 29.05 0.31
CA TYR A 34 -0.95 29.87 -0.74
C TYR A 34 -1.92 30.14 -1.88
N ASP A 35 -2.60 29.11 -2.38
CA ASP A 35 -3.59 29.24 -3.46
C ASP A 35 -4.76 30.15 -3.05
N LYS A 36 -5.29 29.93 -1.84
CA LYS A 36 -6.37 30.77 -1.28
C LYS A 36 -5.95 32.23 -1.09
N LEU A 37 -4.73 32.48 -0.63
CA LEU A 37 -4.20 33.84 -0.50
C LEU A 37 -4.12 34.52 -1.86
N GLN A 38 -3.64 33.81 -2.89
CA GLN A 38 -3.57 34.33 -4.26
C GLN A 38 -4.95 34.69 -4.81
N ASP A 39 -5.97 33.85 -4.57
CA ASP A 39 -7.34 34.10 -5.02
C ASP A 39 -7.95 35.34 -4.36
N TYR A 40 -7.74 35.52 -3.05
CA TYR A 40 -8.19 36.72 -2.34
C TYR A 40 -7.42 37.97 -2.77
N MET A 41 -6.12 37.89 -2.98
CA MET A 41 -5.32 39.01 -3.48
C MET A 41 -5.75 39.44 -4.90
N LYS A 42 -6.05 38.49 -5.79
CA LYS A 42 -6.61 38.77 -7.13
C LYS A 42 -7.99 39.42 -7.06
N SER A 43 -8.75 39.13 -6.01
CA SER A 43 -10.07 39.73 -5.76
C SER A 43 -10.00 41.13 -5.12
N GLY A 44 -8.80 41.71 -5.00
CA GLY A 44 -8.58 43.08 -4.53
C GLY A 44 -8.36 43.24 -3.03
N TYR A 45 -8.27 42.14 -2.27
CA TYR A 45 -7.96 42.20 -0.84
C TYR A 45 -6.46 42.48 -0.61
N THR A 46 -6.15 43.25 0.42
CA THR A 46 -4.76 43.38 0.88
C THR A 46 -4.27 42.06 1.49
N LYS A 47 -2.96 41.82 1.48
CA LYS A 47 -2.37 40.58 2.03
C LYS A 47 -2.83 40.29 3.48
N GLN A 48 -2.88 41.32 4.33
CA GLN A 48 -3.34 41.18 5.72
C GLN A 48 -4.82 40.82 5.83
N GLN A 49 -5.67 41.37 4.96
CA GLN A 49 -7.09 41.02 4.93
C GLN A 49 -7.29 39.59 4.42
N ALA A 50 -6.55 39.20 3.37
CA ALA A 50 -6.58 37.84 2.82
C ALA A 50 -6.14 36.81 3.88
N GLU A 51 -5.05 37.05 4.60
CA GLU A 51 -4.60 36.17 5.69
C GLU A 51 -5.65 36.01 6.79
N ALA A 52 -6.27 37.12 7.24
CA ALA A 52 -7.31 37.07 8.26
C ALA A 52 -8.53 36.26 7.82
N ILE A 53 -8.95 36.39 6.56
CA ILE A 53 -10.08 35.64 5.98
C ILE A 53 -9.72 34.15 5.88
N VAL A 54 -8.55 33.82 5.34
CA VAL A 54 -8.10 32.43 5.18
C VAL A 54 -8.00 31.72 6.53
N VAL A 55 -7.43 32.37 7.55
CA VAL A 55 -7.32 31.78 8.90
C VAL A 55 -8.69 31.53 9.54
N GLN A 56 -9.70 32.35 9.23
CA GLN A 56 -11.07 32.14 9.72
C GLN A 56 -11.80 31.01 8.99
N GLU A 57 -11.52 30.79 7.70
CA GLU A 57 -12.08 29.67 6.93
C GLU A 57 -11.45 28.33 7.29
N LEU A 58 -10.21 28.34 7.77
CA LEU A 58 -9.50 27.12 8.10
C LEU A 58 -10.12 26.41 9.33
N PRO A 59 -10.20 25.07 9.30
CA PRO A 59 -10.67 24.31 10.45
C PRO A 59 -9.73 24.49 11.66
N CYS A 60 -10.27 24.34 12.87
CA CYS A 60 -9.46 24.35 14.09
C CYS A 60 -8.28 23.35 13.97
N PRO A 61 -7.02 23.77 14.21
CA PRO A 61 -5.84 22.90 14.06
C PRO A 61 -5.92 21.61 14.90
N GLU A 62 -6.57 21.68 16.06
CA GLU A 62 -6.75 20.53 16.96
C GLU A 62 -7.73 19.50 16.37
N ASP A 63 -8.86 19.96 15.85
CA ASP A 63 -9.87 19.09 15.24
C ASP A 63 -9.38 18.51 13.93
N LEU A 64 -8.64 19.31 13.16
CA LEU A 64 -7.97 18.86 11.96
C LEU A 64 -6.93 17.76 12.28
N ALA A 65 -6.08 17.99 13.29
CA ALA A 65 -5.12 16.97 13.73
C ALA A 65 -5.81 15.70 14.26
N LYS A 66 -6.97 15.81 14.93
CA LYS A 66 -7.78 14.65 15.34
C LYS A 66 -8.32 13.90 14.14
N TYR A 67 -8.86 14.61 13.15
CA TYR A 67 -9.36 14.04 11.90
C TYR A 67 -8.26 13.24 11.19
N TYR A 68 -7.07 13.81 11.02
CA TYR A 68 -5.93 13.12 10.41
C TYR A 68 -5.44 11.90 11.20
N LYS A 69 -5.55 11.92 12.53
CA LYS A 69 -5.14 10.78 13.38
C LYS A 69 -6.13 9.61 13.31
N SER A 70 -7.41 9.87 13.12
CA SER A 70 -8.47 8.85 13.17
C SER A 70 -8.94 8.37 11.79
N PHE A 71 -8.70 9.14 10.72
CA PHE A 71 -9.27 8.86 9.42
C PHE A 71 -8.48 7.81 8.63
N ILE A 72 -9.14 6.68 8.34
CA ILE A 72 -8.74 5.74 7.31
C ILE A 72 -9.83 5.77 6.22
N PRO A 73 -9.51 6.16 4.98
CA PRO A 73 -10.48 6.28 3.90
C PRO A 73 -11.18 4.94 3.67
N PRO A 74 -12.49 4.92 3.42
CA PRO A 74 -13.20 3.68 3.10
C PRO A 74 -12.57 2.93 1.91
N LYS A 75 -12.18 3.66 0.85
CA LYS A 75 -11.46 3.11 -0.32
C LYS A 75 -10.15 2.44 0.07
N PHE A 76 -9.44 2.96 1.06
CA PHE A 76 -8.17 2.39 1.54
C PHE A 76 -8.37 1.03 2.18
N LYS A 77 -9.42 0.89 3.01
CA LYS A 77 -9.81 -0.40 3.59
C LYS A 77 -10.23 -1.40 2.51
N GLN A 78 -10.94 -0.95 1.48
CA GLN A 78 -11.36 -1.80 0.36
C GLN A 78 -10.15 -2.36 -0.41
N ILE A 79 -9.18 -1.52 -0.79
CA ILE A 79 -7.97 -1.99 -1.50
C ILE A 79 -7.15 -2.96 -0.64
N MET A 80 -7.02 -2.69 0.66
CA MET A 80 -6.34 -3.59 1.59
C MET A 80 -7.05 -4.95 1.68
N LEU A 81 -8.37 -4.94 1.91
CA LEU A 81 -9.16 -6.15 2.06
C LEU A 81 -9.18 -6.97 0.75
N PHE A 82 -9.37 -6.31 -0.38
CA PHE A 82 -9.31 -6.92 -1.70
C PHE A 82 -7.96 -7.61 -1.94
N SER A 83 -6.86 -6.90 -1.69
CA SER A 83 -5.50 -7.43 -1.88
C SER A 83 -5.24 -8.65 -0.98
N PHE A 84 -5.71 -8.61 0.27
CA PHE A 84 -5.59 -9.72 1.21
C PHE A 84 -6.43 -10.93 0.75
N ILE A 85 -7.69 -10.72 0.38
CA ILE A 85 -8.60 -11.78 -0.09
C ILE A 85 -8.04 -12.44 -1.35
N VAL A 86 -7.56 -11.66 -2.33
CA VAL A 86 -6.98 -12.20 -3.56
C VAL A 86 -5.76 -13.07 -3.27
N ASN A 87 -4.84 -12.62 -2.40
CA ASN A 87 -3.69 -13.42 -1.98
C ASN A 87 -4.13 -14.73 -1.30
N PHE A 88 -5.13 -14.63 -0.43
CA PHE A 88 -5.64 -15.80 0.29
C PHE A 88 -6.34 -16.80 -0.63
N ILE A 89 -7.09 -16.32 -1.63
CA ILE A 89 -7.71 -17.15 -2.67
C ILE A 89 -6.64 -17.87 -3.49
N PHE A 90 -5.58 -17.19 -3.93
CA PHE A 90 -4.48 -17.84 -4.63
C PHE A 90 -3.85 -18.96 -3.79
N PHE A 91 -3.67 -18.71 -2.50
CA PHE A 91 -3.14 -19.71 -1.57
C PHE A 91 -4.06 -20.93 -1.44
N ILE A 92 -5.37 -20.71 -1.25
CA ILE A 92 -6.36 -21.80 -1.16
C ILE A 92 -6.40 -22.59 -2.46
N ILE A 93 -6.48 -21.92 -3.62
CA ILE A 93 -6.53 -22.59 -4.93
C ILE A 93 -5.28 -23.44 -5.13
N GLY A 94 -4.09 -22.89 -4.87
CA GLY A 94 -2.83 -23.64 -4.96
C GLY A 94 -2.82 -24.86 -4.03
N GLY A 95 -3.30 -24.71 -2.80
CA GLY A 95 -3.43 -25.81 -1.84
C GLY A 95 -4.40 -26.90 -2.29
N ILE A 96 -5.58 -26.52 -2.79
CA ILE A 96 -6.58 -27.47 -3.31
C ILE A 96 -6.01 -28.24 -4.51
N ILE A 97 -5.40 -27.55 -5.46
CA ILE A 97 -4.83 -28.21 -6.66
C ILE A 97 -3.72 -29.18 -6.24
N THR A 98 -2.85 -28.78 -5.32
CA THR A 98 -1.79 -29.65 -4.78
C THR A 98 -2.39 -30.88 -4.11
N PHE A 99 -3.39 -30.70 -3.25
CA PHE A 99 -4.07 -31.82 -2.59
C PHE A 99 -4.73 -32.77 -3.61
N LEU A 100 -5.43 -32.23 -4.60
CA LEU A 100 -6.09 -33.02 -5.62
C LEU A 100 -5.09 -33.85 -6.45
N TYR A 101 -3.94 -33.26 -6.78
CA TYR A 101 -2.90 -33.95 -7.55
C TYR A 101 -2.32 -35.16 -6.83
N HIS A 102 -2.10 -35.06 -5.51
CA HIS A 102 -1.58 -36.19 -4.72
C HIS A 102 -2.63 -37.23 -4.35
N GLN A 103 -3.87 -36.81 -4.12
CA GLN A 103 -4.91 -37.72 -3.64
C GLN A 103 -5.67 -38.43 -4.78
N PHE A 104 -5.70 -37.83 -5.98
CA PHE A 104 -6.50 -38.35 -7.09
C PHE A 104 -5.66 -38.47 -8.37
N SER A 105 -5.62 -39.66 -8.95
CA SER A 105 -4.99 -39.93 -10.27
C SER A 105 -5.87 -39.49 -11.44
N ASN A 106 -6.57 -38.35 -11.30
CA ASN A 106 -7.47 -37.85 -12.34
C ASN A 106 -6.64 -37.21 -13.49
N PRO A 107 -6.81 -37.65 -14.75
CA PRO A 107 -6.05 -37.12 -15.88
C PRO A 107 -6.19 -35.61 -16.06
N THR A 108 -7.36 -35.04 -15.77
CA THR A 108 -7.59 -33.58 -15.84
C THR A 108 -6.73 -32.82 -14.83
N VAL A 109 -6.58 -33.36 -13.61
CA VAL A 109 -5.77 -32.74 -12.55
C VAL A 109 -4.29 -32.83 -12.90
N ILE A 110 -3.86 -33.95 -13.48
CA ILE A 110 -2.47 -34.13 -13.95
C ILE A 110 -2.14 -33.15 -15.07
N ILE A 111 -3.04 -32.96 -16.05
CA ILE A 111 -2.86 -31.99 -17.13
C ILE A 111 -2.77 -30.57 -16.56
N LEU A 112 -3.68 -30.20 -15.65
CA LEU A 112 -3.66 -28.89 -15.00
C LEU A 112 -2.37 -28.66 -14.22
N TRP A 113 -1.89 -29.66 -13.48
CA TRP A 113 -0.63 -29.60 -12.75
C TRP A 113 0.58 -29.40 -13.68
N SER A 114 0.63 -30.14 -14.79
CA SER A 114 1.68 -29.98 -15.82
C SER A 114 1.71 -28.56 -16.39
N TYR A 115 0.54 -27.98 -16.69
CA TYR A 115 0.46 -26.59 -17.14
C TYR A 115 0.95 -25.60 -16.08
N LEU A 116 0.64 -25.83 -14.80
CA LEU A 116 1.12 -24.98 -13.71
C LEU A 116 2.64 -25.03 -13.55
N ILE A 117 3.24 -26.21 -13.73
CA ILE A 117 4.70 -26.38 -13.73
C ILE A 117 5.32 -25.61 -14.89
N GLU A 118 4.77 -25.74 -16.09
CA GLU A 118 5.27 -25.04 -17.28
C GLU A 118 5.17 -23.51 -17.13
N MET A 119 4.07 -23.03 -16.55
CA MET A 119 3.75 -21.61 -16.39
C MET A 119 4.26 -21.00 -15.08
N GLN A 120 5.01 -21.73 -14.26
CA GLN A 120 5.43 -21.29 -12.92
C GLN A 120 6.13 -19.92 -12.92
N TRP A 121 6.97 -19.65 -13.92
CA TRP A 121 7.66 -18.37 -14.08
C TRP A 121 6.69 -17.25 -14.46
N VAL A 122 5.77 -17.53 -15.37
CA VAL A 122 4.73 -16.57 -15.79
C VAL A 122 3.86 -16.20 -14.60
N ILE A 123 3.45 -17.18 -13.80
CA ILE A 123 2.67 -16.97 -12.58
C ILE A 123 3.44 -16.09 -11.59
N LEU A 124 4.74 -16.35 -11.39
CA LEU A 124 5.60 -15.56 -10.51
C LEU A 124 5.73 -14.10 -10.98
N PHE A 125 5.90 -13.87 -12.29
CA PHE A 125 5.95 -12.52 -12.85
C PHE A 125 4.62 -11.79 -12.75
N LEU A 126 3.50 -12.45 -13.07
CA LEU A 126 2.16 -11.87 -12.92
C LEU A 126 1.85 -11.51 -11.47
N TYR A 127 2.21 -12.38 -10.53
CA TYR A 127 2.08 -12.12 -9.11
C TYR A 127 2.95 -10.92 -8.68
N SER A 128 4.20 -10.86 -9.16
CA SER A 128 5.08 -9.71 -8.91
C SER A 128 4.48 -8.40 -9.45
N ALA A 129 3.95 -8.41 -10.66
CA ALA A 129 3.29 -7.26 -11.26
C ALA A 129 2.06 -6.81 -10.47
N PHE A 130 1.24 -7.76 -10.00
CA PHE A 130 0.10 -7.49 -9.13
C PHE A 130 0.54 -6.78 -7.83
N VAL A 131 1.58 -7.30 -7.19
CA VAL A 131 2.15 -6.74 -5.95
C VAL A 131 2.67 -5.30 -6.14
N VAL A 132 3.40 -5.05 -7.23
CA VAL A 132 3.91 -3.72 -7.57
C VAL A 132 2.75 -2.77 -7.88
N SER A 133 1.73 -3.25 -8.60
CA SER A 133 0.53 -2.48 -8.97
C SER A 133 -0.27 -2.03 -7.76
N ILE A 134 -0.37 -2.86 -6.71
CA ILE A 134 -0.99 -2.46 -5.44
C ILE A 134 -0.24 -1.28 -4.82
N GLY A 135 1.10 -1.33 -4.78
CA GLY A 135 1.92 -0.24 -4.29
C GLY A 135 1.65 1.06 -5.03
N PHE A 136 1.64 0.99 -6.37
CA PHE A 136 1.33 2.11 -7.26
C PHE A 136 -0.08 2.67 -7.02
N LEU A 137 -1.12 1.82 -7.02
CA LEU A 137 -2.51 2.24 -6.82
C LEU A 137 -2.70 2.93 -5.47
N ILE A 138 -2.05 2.41 -4.41
CA ILE A 138 -2.09 3.05 -3.10
C ILE A 138 -1.42 4.44 -3.14
N GLY A 139 -0.32 4.57 -3.88
CA GLY A 139 0.38 5.86 -4.04
C GLY A 139 -0.46 6.89 -4.76
N LYS A 140 -1.08 6.46 -5.86
CA LYS A 140 -1.93 7.29 -6.71
C LYS A 140 -3.23 7.72 -6.04
N GLU A 141 -3.90 6.83 -5.31
CA GLU A 141 -5.22 7.14 -4.74
C GLU A 141 -5.15 7.84 -3.37
N PHE A 142 -4.05 7.65 -2.62
CA PHE A 142 -3.98 8.09 -1.23
C PHE A 142 -2.84 9.03 -0.92
N GLY A 143 -1.94 9.27 -1.88
CA GLY A 143 -0.83 10.20 -1.72
C GLY A 143 0.05 9.87 -0.50
N SER A 144 0.75 10.87 0.02
CA SER A 144 1.67 10.79 1.15
C SER A 144 1.00 10.57 2.52
N ARG A 145 -0.30 10.86 2.62
CA ARG A 145 -1.14 10.67 3.83
C ARG A 145 -1.10 9.24 4.41
N PHE A 146 -0.74 8.22 3.60
CA PHE A 146 -0.77 6.81 4.01
C PHE A 146 0.58 6.07 3.98
N ASN A 147 1.69 6.78 3.86
CA ASN A 147 3.03 6.17 3.77
C ASN A 147 3.32 5.24 4.98
N ARG A 148 2.87 5.61 6.18
CA ARG A 148 3.02 4.78 7.40
C ARG A 148 2.23 3.47 7.38
N TYR A 149 1.09 3.47 6.69
CA TYR A 149 0.20 2.33 6.64
C TYR A 149 0.58 1.38 5.50
N ILE A 150 1.35 1.84 4.51
CA ILE A 150 1.80 0.99 3.42
C ILE A 150 2.60 -0.20 3.93
N LYS A 151 3.47 0.01 4.94
CA LYS A 151 4.25 -1.08 5.53
C LYS A 151 3.34 -2.13 6.17
N LYS A 152 2.29 -1.69 6.87
CA LYS A 152 1.31 -2.59 7.49
C LYS A 152 0.48 -3.33 6.46
N ILE A 153 0.04 -2.65 5.39
CA ILE A 153 -0.72 -3.28 4.30
C ILE A 153 0.14 -4.30 3.58
N LEU A 154 1.31 -3.88 3.08
CA LEU A 154 2.18 -4.76 2.32
C LEU A 154 2.53 -5.98 3.18
N PHE A 155 2.86 -5.78 4.46
CA PHE A 155 3.11 -6.90 5.35
C PHE A 155 1.89 -7.81 5.55
N LEU A 156 0.69 -7.27 5.76
CA LEU A 156 -0.53 -8.07 5.96
C LEU A 156 -0.92 -8.82 4.68
N THR A 157 -0.90 -8.14 3.54
CA THR A 157 -1.19 -8.69 2.22
C THR A 157 -0.20 -9.80 1.84
N PHE A 158 1.09 -9.63 2.15
CA PHE A 158 2.13 -10.62 1.84
C PHE A 158 2.34 -11.65 2.94
N SER A 159 1.72 -11.46 4.11
CA SER A 159 1.90 -12.38 5.25
C SER A 159 1.63 -13.84 4.89
N PRO A 160 0.59 -14.22 4.11
CA PRO A 160 0.37 -15.63 3.77
C PRO A 160 1.52 -16.20 2.94
N ASN A 161 2.02 -15.44 1.96
CA ASN A 161 3.14 -15.87 1.11
C ASN A 161 4.46 -15.92 1.85
N ILE A 162 4.75 -14.95 2.72
CA ILE A 162 5.94 -14.96 3.57
C ILE A 162 5.91 -16.16 4.52
N LEU A 163 4.76 -16.41 5.17
CA LEU A 163 4.58 -17.57 6.04
C LEU A 163 4.77 -18.87 5.27
N PHE A 164 4.19 -19.01 4.09
CA PHE A 164 4.38 -20.20 3.25
C PHE A 164 5.85 -20.42 2.89
N MET A 165 6.56 -19.38 2.45
CA MET A 165 8.00 -19.48 2.15
C MET A 165 8.79 -19.96 3.37
N ILE A 166 8.50 -19.42 4.55
CA ILE A 166 9.12 -19.85 5.81
C ILE A 166 8.82 -21.33 6.06
N MET A 167 7.56 -21.77 5.94
CA MET A 167 7.17 -23.17 6.14
C MET A 167 7.89 -24.12 5.17
N VAL A 168 8.09 -23.73 3.92
CA VAL A 168 8.82 -24.53 2.92
C VAL A 168 10.33 -24.56 3.24
N LEU A 169 10.93 -23.44 3.65
CA LEU A 169 12.35 -23.36 4.01
C LEU A 169 12.69 -24.19 5.25
N TYR A 170 11.83 -24.20 6.27
CA TYR A 170 11.99 -25.03 7.46
C TYR A 170 11.51 -26.48 7.28
N SER A 171 11.13 -26.87 6.05
CA SER A 171 10.64 -28.20 5.72
C SER A 171 9.43 -28.65 6.56
N TRP A 172 8.64 -27.70 7.06
CA TRP A 172 7.34 -28.00 7.70
C TRP A 172 6.34 -28.53 6.69
N VAL A 173 6.50 -28.16 5.41
CA VAL A 173 5.78 -28.76 4.30
C VAL A 173 6.74 -29.66 3.51
N PRO A 174 6.40 -30.94 3.30
CA PRO A 174 7.25 -31.85 2.53
C PRO A 174 7.46 -31.33 1.11
N GLN A 175 8.71 -31.11 0.71
CA GLN A 175 9.04 -30.60 -0.64
C GLN A 175 8.51 -31.50 -1.76
N LYS A 176 8.42 -32.81 -1.50
CA LYS A 176 7.82 -33.80 -2.41
C LYS A 176 6.38 -33.50 -2.81
N LEU A 177 5.63 -32.74 -1.99
CA LEU A 177 4.26 -32.34 -2.34
C LEU A 177 4.22 -31.36 -3.52
N PHE A 178 5.31 -30.65 -3.76
CA PHE A 178 5.39 -29.63 -4.80
C PHE A 178 6.41 -29.95 -5.89
N GLU A 179 7.06 -31.11 -5.84
CA GLU A 179 7.88 -31.56 -6.97
C GLU A 179 6.97 -31.86 -8.19
N PRO A 180 7.37 -31.49 -9.42
CA PRO A 180 8.59 -30.78 -9.81
C PRO A 180 8.46 -29.23 -9.84
N MET A 181 7.32 -28.66 -9.44
CA MET A 181 7.05 -27.21 -9.48
C MET A 181 8.02 -26.41 -8.59
N LEU A 182 8.30 -26.85 -7.36
CA LEU A 182 9.20 -26.15 -6.44
C LEU A 182 10.64 -26.66 -6.54
N THR A 183 11.26 -26.45 -7.70
CA THR A 183 12.71 -26.67 -7.84
C THR A 183 13.51 -25.76 -6.88
N PRO A 184 14.69 -26.17 -6.41
CA PRO A 184 15.52 -25.34 -5.52
C PRO A 184 15.83 -23.95 -6.12
N ALA A 185 16.05 -23.88 -7.43
CA ALA A 185 16.26 -22.62 -8.14
C ALA A 185 15.00 -21.74 -8.08
N PHE A 186 13.84 -22.28 -8.43
CA PHE A 186 12.58 -21.54 -8.39
C PHE A 186 12.25 -21.03 -6.97
N LEU A 187 12.41 -21.88 -5.95
CA LEU A 187 12.24 -21.49 -4.54
C LEU A 187 13.11 -20.28 -4.18
N MET A 188 14.39 -20.30 -4.55
CA MET A 188 15.32 -19.21 -4.27
C MET A 188 14.87 -17.90 -4.93
N PHE A 189 14.43 -17.94 -6.19
CA PHE A 189 13.87 -16.77 -6.87
C PHE A 189 12.63 -16.23 -6.17
N CYS A 190 11.73 -17.11 -5.73
CA CYS A 190 10.53 -16.68 -5.03
C CYS A 190 10.83 -16.03 -3.68
N VAL A 191 11.84 -16.53 -2.93
CA VAL A 191 12.32 -15.89 -1.69
C VAL A 191 12.89 -14.50 -1.97
N ILE A 192 13.78 -14.38 -2.95
CA ILE A 192 14.41 -13.10 -3.33
C ILE A 192 13.34 -12.10 -3.75
N LEU A 193 12.41 -12.48 -4.62
CA LEU A 193 11.31 -11.61 -5.04
C LEU A 193 10.42 -11.21 -3.87
N THR A 194 10.11 -12.15 -2.96
CA THR A 194 9.31 -11.85 -1.77
C THR A 194 9.97 -10.79 -0.87
N LEU A 195 11.29 -10.85 -0.72
CA LEU A 195 12.04 -9.81 0.00
C LEU A 195 12.06 -8.48 -0.76
N LEU A 196 12.11 -8.52 -2.10
CA LEU A 196 12.10 -7.35 -2.97
C LEU A 196 10.71 -6.73 -3.14
N TYR A 197 9.62 -7.43 -2.84
CA TYR A 197 8.27 -6.87 -2.96
C TYR A 197 8.07 -5.62 -2.10
N TYR A 198 8.62 -5.59 -0.88
CA TYR A 198 8.52 -4.40 -0.06
C TYR A 198 9.21 -3.16 -0.69
N PRO A 199 10.51 -3.19 -1.07
CA PRO A 199 11.14 -2.05 -1.71
C PRO A 199 10.53 -1.72 -3.08
N LEU A 200 10.15 -2.72 -3.89
CA LEU A 200 9.52 -2.49 -5.20
C LEU A 200 8.15 -1.82 -5.07
N SER A 201 7.28 -2.30 -4.18
CA SER A 201 5.99 -1.65 -3.93
C SER A 201 6.14 -0.26 -3.33
N LYS A 202 7.21 0.01 -2.57
CA LYS A 202 7.52 1.36 -2.06
C LYS A 202 7.96 2.32 -3.17
N VAL A 203 8.76 1.85 -4.12
CA VAL A 203 9.13 2.63 -5.32
C VAL A 203 7.88 2.92 -6.15
N ALA A 204 7.07 1.89 -6.42
CA ALA A 204 5.82 2.02 -7.16
C ALA A 204 4.85 3.01 -6.49
N TYR A 205 4.75 2.97 -5.16
CA TYR A 205 4.02 3.93 -4.36
C TYR A 205 4.49 5.37 -4.59
N LYS A 206 5.81 5.62 -4.51
CA LYS A 206 6.36 6.95 -4.80
C LYS A 206 6.04 7.43 -6.21
N ILE A 207 6.12 6.54 -7.20
CA ILE A 207 5.76 6.87 -8.59
C ILE A 207 4.27 7.23 -8.67
N GLY A 208 3.39 6.47 -8.01
CA GLY A 208 1.96 6.78 -7.96
C GLY A 208 1.66 8.13 -7.31
N GLN A 209 2.40 8.50 -6.26
CA GLN A 209 2.28 9.82 -5.61
C GLN A 209 2.60 10.99 -6.55
N LEU A 210 3.58 10.83 -7.44
CA LEU A 210 4.02 11.87 -8.37
C LEU A 210 3.03 12.11 -9.53
N GLN A 211 1.99 11.29 -9.65
CA GLN A 211 0.94 11.44 -10.68
C GLN A 211 -0.37 12.07 -10.14
N LEU A 212 -0.36 12.54 -8.88
CA LEU A 212 -1.38 13.41 -8.29
C LEU A 212 -1.02 14.87 -8.52
#